data_AF-A0A2V9JIM0-F1
#
_entry.id   AF-A0A2V9JIM0-F1
#
_cell.length_a   1.000
_cell.length_b   1.000
_cell.length_c   1.000
_cell.angle_alpha   90.00
_cell.angle_beta   90.00
_cell.angle_gamma   90.00
#
_symmetry.space_group_name_H-M   'P 1'
#
loop_
_entity.id
_entity.type
_entity.pdbx_description
1 polymer ?
#
loop_
_entity_poly.entity_id
_entity_poly.type
_entity_poly.pdbx_seq_one_letter_code
_entity_poly.pdbx_strand_id
1 'polypeptide(L)'
;SSTNYAVTYVAGTLTINAAVVTVTANNASRAYGAANPTFTASYSGFVNGDTAAVLSGSPSLTTTATASSPASAYTITAAQGTLSATNYTFAFVNGTLTVNAAVVTVTANNASRAYGAANPTFTAS
;
A
#
# COMPACT_ATOMS: atom_id res chain seq x y z
N SER A 1 32.87 -53.32 -36.67
CA SER A 1 32.88 -52.54 -35.40
C SER A 1 33.82 -51.36 -35.60
N SER A 2 33.29 -50.16 -35.85
CA SER A 2 34.14 -48.95 -36.02
C SER A 2 34.46 -48.35 -34.66
N THR A 3 35.64 -48.69 -34.14
CA THR A 3 36.16 -48.31 -32.82
C THR A 3 36.79 -46.91 -32.78
N ASN A 4 36.28 -45.93 -33.55
CA ASN A 4 36.99 -44.66 -33.80
C ASN A 4 36.29 -43.37 -33.31
N TYR A 5 35.29 -43.46 -32.43
CA TYR A 5 34.68 -42.26 -31.85
C TYR A 5 34.79 -42.26 -30.33
N ALA A 6 35.71 -41.44 -29.81
CA ALA A 6 35.70 -41.04 -28.41
C ALA A 6 34.71 -39.88 -28.27
N VAL A 7 33.53 -40.16 -27.70
CA VAL A 7 32.54 -39.12 -27.36
C VAL A 7 32.91 -38.53 -26.01
N THR A 8 33.44 -37.32 -26.02
CA THR A 8 33.69 -36.54 -24.80
C THR A 8 32.51 -35.62 -24.53
N TYR A 9 31.83 -35.82 -23.40
CA TYR A 9 30.81 -34.91 -22.92
C TYR A 9 31.46 -33.78 -22.12
N VAL A 10 31.35 -32.55 -22.63
CA VAL A 10 31.65 -31.35 -21.85
C VAL A 10 30.38 -30.95 -21.14
N ALA A 11 30.40 -30.92 -19.80
CA ALA A 11 29.26 -30.46 -19.02
C ALA A 11 29.09 -28.94 -19.24
N GLY A 12 27.93 -28.53 -19.77
CA GLY A 12 27.51 -27.14 -19.76
C GLY A 12 27.01 -26.73 -18.36
N THR A 13 27.14 -25.45 -18.02
CA THR A 13 26.55 -24.88 -16.81
C THR A 13 25.18 -24.29 -17.12
N LEU A 14 24.18 -24.60 -16.29
CA LEU A 14 22.86 -23.98 -16.33
C LEU A 14 22.74 -23.01 -15.15
N THR A 15 22.54 -21.73 -15.45
CA THR A 15 22.25 -20.70 -14.44
C THR A 15 20.75 -20.48 -14.37
N ILE A 16 20.16 -20.66 -13.19
CA ILE A 16 18.75 -20.35 -12.93
C ILE A 16 18.71 -18.98 -12.27
N ASN A 17 18.09 -18.00 -12.94
CA ASN A 17 17.88 -16.67 -12.37
C ASN A 17 16.64 -16.68 -11.47
N ALA A 18 16.71 -15.97 -10.35
CA ALA A 18 15.55 -15.76 -9.49
C ALA A 18 14.45 -15.00 -10.25
N ALA A 19 13.20 -15.41 -10.08
CA ALA A 19 12.05 -14.71 -10.63
C ALA A 19 11.75 -13.42 -9.82
N VAL A 20 10.96 -12.50 -10.37
CA VAL A 20 10.63 -11.24 -9.68
C VAL A 20 9.20 -11.32 -9.12
N VAL A 21 9.05 -11.11 -7.82
CA VAL A 21 7.74 -10.85 -7.19
C VAL A 21 7.54 -9.35 -7.05
N THR A 22 6.40 -8.85 -7.50
CA THR A 22 6.00 -7.46 -7.28
C THR A 22 5.20 -7.37 -5.99
N VAL A 23 5.70 -6.57 -5.05
CA VAL A 23 5.06 -6.25 -3.77
C VAL A 23 4.40 -4.88 -3.90
N THR A 24 3.08 -4.85 -3.84
CA THR A 24 2.29 -3.62 -3.97
C THR A 24 1.69 -3.23 -2.63
N ALA A 25 2.03 -2.05 -2.11
CA ALA A 25 1.34 -1.50 -0.95
C ALA A 25 -0.12 -1.21 -1.30
N ASN A 26 -1.05 -1.78 -0.54
CA ASN A 26 -2.46 -1.54 -0.75
C ASN A 26 -2.84 -0.13 -0.30
N ASN A 27 -3.75 0.49 -1.03
CA ASN A 27 -4.29 1.80 -0.65
C ASN A 27 -5.06 1.69 0.67
N ALA A 28 -5.04 2.78 1.45
CA ALA A 28 -5.74 2.87 2.71
C ALA A 28 -6.40 4.25 2.85
N SER A 29 -7.30 4.39 3.81
CA SER A 29 -7.87 5.69 4.15
C SER A 29 -8.10 5.82 5.65
N ARG A 30 -8.18 7.06 6.13
CA ARG A 30 -8.57 7.39 7.51
C ARG A 30 -9.23 8.76 7.58
N ALA A 31 -9.96 9.03 8.66
CA ALA A 31 -10.41 10.37 8.98
C ALA A 31 -9.26 11.24 9.53
N TYR A 32 -9.33 12.55 9.32
CA TYR A 32 -8.46 13.52 9.97
C TYR A 32 -8.48 13.33 11.51
N GLY A 33 -7.32 13.39 12.15
CA GLY A 33 -7.16 13.16 13.58
C GLY A 33 -7.10 11.69 14.00
N ALA A 34 -7.54 10.74 13.16
CA ALA A 34 -7.40 9.31 13.45
C ALA A 34 -5.95 8.84 13.28
N ALA A 35 -5.55 7.78 13.99
CA ALA A 35 -4.27 7.11 13.77
C ALA A 35 -4.19 6.48 12.36
N ASN A 36 -2.98 6.27 11.86
CA ASN A 36 -2.79 5.52 10.62
C ASN A 36 -3.25 4.06 10.81
N PRO A 37 -3.99 3.49 9.83
CA PRO A 37 -4.32 2.07 9.87
C PRO A 37 -3.06 1.22 9.68
N THR A 38 -3.13 -0.05 10.05
CA THR A 38 -2.12 -1.02 9.65
C THR A 38 -2.13 -1.16 8.13
N PHE A 39 -1.03 -0.83 7.47
CA PHE A 39 -0.89 -1.01 6.03
C PHE A 39 -0.72 -2.48 5.67
N THR A 40 -1.20 -2.85 4.48
CA THR A 40 -1.10 -4.21 3.94
C THR A 40 -0.48 -4.16 2.54
N ALA A 41 0.00 -5.30 2.07
CA ALA A 41 0.54 -5.44 0.72
C ALA A 41 -0.07 -6.64 0.00
N SER A 42 -0.10 -6.56 -1.32
CA SER A 42 -0.43 -7.67 -2.23
C SER A 42 0.81 -8.09 -3.01
N TYR A 43 0.85 -9.36 -3.41
CA TYR A 43 2.00 -9.99 -4.05
C TYR A 43 1.58 -10.61 -5.38
N SER A 44 2.38 -10.43 -6.42
CA SER A 44 2.14 -10.99 -7.76
C SER A 44 3.46 -11.34 -8.45
N GLY A 45 3.40 -12.18 -9.50
CA GLY A 45 4.60 -12.61 -10.24
C GLY A 45 5.21 -13.93 -9.76
N PHE A 46 4.51 -14.68 -8.89
CA PHE A 46 4.88 -16.06 -8.58
C PHE A 46 4.78 -16.95 -9.83
N VAL A 47 5.69 -17.92 -9.93
CA VAL A 47 5.75 -18.88 -11.04
C VAL A 47 5.63 -20.31 -10.51
N ASN A 48 5.43 -21.28 -11.38
CA ASN A 48 5.40 -22.72 -11.03
C ASN A 48 4.32 -23.12 -10.00
N GLY A 49 3.25 -22.32 -9.87
CA GLY A 49 2.19 -22.57 -8.87
C GLY A 49 2.56 -22.12 -7.45
N ASP A 50 3.70 -21.44 -7.28
CA ASP A 50 4.07 -20.84 -6.00
C ASP A 50 3.06 -19.77 -5.57
N THR A 51 2.99 -19.56 -4.25
CA THR A 51 2.15 -18.54 -3.63
C THR A 51 2.97 -17.77 -2.60
N ALA A 52 2.37 -16.79 -1.93
CA ALA A 52 3.03 -16.04 -0.85
C ALA A 52 3.57 -16.91 0.30
N ALA A 53 3.18 -18.19 0.39
CA ALA A 53 3.72 -19.15 1.36
C ALA A 53 5.23 -19.43 1.19
N VAL A 54 5.82 -19.16 0.02
CA VAL A 54 7.27 -19.30 -0.21
C VAL A 54 8.07 -18.10 0.27
N LEU A 55 7.39 -17.01 0.67
CA LEU A 55 8.01 -15.82 1.22
C LEU A 55 8.19 -15.96 2.74
N SER A 56 9.27 -15.38 3.25
CA SER A 56 9.51 -15.24 4.68
C SER A 56 9.66 -13.77 5.06
N GLY A 57 9.25 -13.41 6.27
CA GLY A 57 9.24 -12.03 6.76
C GLY A 57 8.11 -11.19 6.15
N SER A 58 8.24 -9.87 6.26
CA SER A 58 7.21 -8.91 5.85
C SER A 58 7.82 -7.65 5.22
N PRO A 59 7.11 -7.01 4.27
CA PRO A 59 7.56 -5.76 3.68
C PRO A 59 7.51 -4.66 4.73
N SER A 60 8.39 -3.67 4.56
CA SER A 60 8.25 -2.40 5.27
C SER A 60 7.26 -1.53 4.51
N LEU A 61 6.20 -1.09 5.20
CA LEU A 61 5.18 -0.19 4.68
C LEU A 61 5.15 1.06 5.56
N THR A 62 5.54 2.20 5.00
CA THR A 62 5.69 3.44 5.77
C THR A 62 5.06 4.63 5.06
N THR A 63 4.68 5.65 5.83
CA THR A 63 4.20 6.92 5.29
C THR A 63 4.72 8.05 6.16
N THR A 64 4.86 9.24 5.59
CA THR A 64 5.18 10.47 6.34
C THR A 64 3.96 11.07 7.03
N ALA A 65 2.74 10.62 6.69
CA ALA A 65 1.53 11.09 7.31
C ALA A 65 1.47 10.71 8.80
N THR A 66 1.14 11.69 9.64
CA THR A 66 0.85 11.56 11.07
C THR A 66 -0.64 11.79 11.35
N ALA A 67 -1.13 11.48 12.54
CA ALA A 67 -2.55 11.70 12.89
C ALA A 67 -3.04 13.14 12.60
N SER A 68 -2.17 14.15 12.76
CA SER A 68 -2.43 15.57 12.50
C SER A 68 -2.21 16.03 11.05
N SER A 69 -1.81 15.13 10.15
CA SER A 69 -1.64 15.46 8.74
C SER A 69 -2.97 15.91 8.11
N PRO A 70 -3.00 17.03 7.37
CA PRO A 70 -4.21 17.53 6.71
C PRO A 70 -4.89 16.52 5.79
N ALA A 71 -6.14 16.82 5.43
CA ALA A 71 -6.85 16.04 4.42
C ALA A 71 -6.14 16.15 3.06
N SER A 72 -5.50 15.06 2.63
CA SER A 72 -4.74 14.94 1.39
C SER A 72 -4.40 13.48 1.10
N ALA A 73 -3.80 13.23 -0.06
CA ALA A 73 -3.18 11.96 -0.39
C ALA A 73 -1.72 11.93 0.06
N TYR A 74 -1.32 10.84 0.71
CA TYR A 74 0.04 10.58 1.17
C TYR A 74 0.54 9.25 0.61
N THR A 75 1.80 9.18 0.22
CA THR A 75 2.39 7.94 -0.27
C THR A 75 2.57 6.93 0.86
N ILE A 76 2.20 5.68 0.60
CA ILE A 76 2.61 4.51 1.37
C ILE A 76 3.78 3.89 0.62
N THR A 77 4.99 4.09 1.15
CA THR A 77 6.22 3.58 0.57
C THR A 77 6.37 2.10 0.92
N ALA A 78 6.47 1.26 -0.11
CA ALA A 78 6.79 -0.14 0.02
C ALA A 78 8.31 -0.36 -0.10
N ALA A 79 8.87 -1.14 0.81
CA ALA A 79 10.27 -1.53 0.79
C ALA A 79 10.45 -2.96 1.33
N GLN A 80 11.66 -3.51 1.18
CA GLN A 80 11.93 -4.91 1.50
C GLN A 80 11.61 -5.29 2.95
N GLY A 81 11.93 -4.43 3.93
CA GLY A 81 11.76 -4.81 5.33
C GLY A 81 12.54 -6.07 5.65
N THR A 82 11.86 -7.13 6.08
CA THR A 82 12.43 -8.45 6.34
C THR A 82 12.09 -9.49 5.27
N LEU A 83 11.49 -9.08 4.15
CA LEU A 83 11.14 -10.00 3.06
C LEU A 83 12.37 -10.70 2.49
N SER A 84 12.26 -12.02 2.42
CA SER A 84 13.25 -12.91 1.81
C SER A 84 12.57 -14.08 1.12
N ALA A 85 13.21 -14.58 0.07
CA ALA A 85 12.81 -15.77 -0.66
C ALA A 85 14.02 -16.33 -1.42
N THR A 86 14.19 -17.65 -1.45
CA THR A 86 15.36 -18.28 -2.08
C THR A 86 15.38 -18.09 -3.60
N ASN A 87 14.22 -18.20 -4.25
CA ASN A 87 14.12 -18.23 -5.71
C ASN A 87 13.53 -16.93 -6.30
N TYR A 88 13.38 -15.89 -5.47
CA TYR A 88 12.73 -14.65 -5.88
C TYR A 88 13.49 -13.40 -5.44
N THR A 89 13.47 -12.40 -6.31
CA THR A 89 13.81 -11.01 -6.00
C THR A 89 12.53 -10.18 -5.93
N PHE A 90 12.61 -8.97 -5.36
CA PHE A 90 11.43 -8.14 -5.10
C PHE A 90 11.49 -6.81 -5.84
N ALA A 91 10.38 -6.47 -6.50
CA ALA A 91 10.09 -5.12 -6.97
C ALA A 91 8.97 -4.51 -6.11
N PHE A 92 9.03 -3.20 -5.85
CA PHE A 92 8.11 -2.53 -4.94
C PHE A 92 7.28 -1.48 -5.66
N VAL A 93 5.98 -1.49 -5.40
CA VAL A 93 5.03 -0.48 -5.87
C VAL A 93 4.38 0.19 -4.67
N ASN A 94 4.43 1.52 -4.67
CA ASN A 94 3.86 2.32 -3.60
C ASN A 94 2.34 2.37 -3.67
N GLY A 95 1.72 2.52 -2.51
CA GLY A 95 0.29 2.75 -2.34
C GLY A 95 0.01 4.19 -1.96
N THR A 96 -1.27 4.48 -1.70
CA THR A 96 -1.75 5.79 -1.25
C THR A 96 -2.58 5.66 0.03
N LEU A 97 -2.26 6.48 1.01
CA LEU A 97 -3.10 6.77 2.17
C LEU A 97 -3.90 8.04 1.89
N THR A 98 -5.22 7.93 1.86
CA THR A 98 -6.13 9.09 1.76
C THR A 98 -6.58 9.53 3.15
N VAL A 99 -6.27 10.78 3.52
CA VAL A 99 -6.80 11.40 4.74
C VAL A 99 -8.05 12.19 4.37
N ASN A 100 -9.20 11.75 4.88
CA ASN A 100 -10.48 12.39 4.65
C ASN A 100 -10.68 13.57 5.61
N ALA A 101 -11.22 14.67 5.10
CA ALA A 101 -11.58 15.82 5.93
C ALA A 101 -12.60 15.43 7.01
N ALA A 102 -12.48 16.04 8.19
CA ALA A 102 -13.54 15.95 9.18
C ALA A 102 -14.77 16.69 8.64
N VAL A 103 -15.94 16.05 8.69
CA VAL A 103 -17.21 16.70 8.35
C VAL A 103 -17.53 17.68 9.48
N VAL A 104 -17.61 18.97 9.17
CA VAL A 104 -18.15 19.99 10.07
C VAL A 104 -19.53 20.37 9.57
N THR A 105 -20.56 20.04 10.35
CA THR A 105 -21.93 20.48 10.07
C THR A 105 -22.19 21.76 10.84
N VAL A 106 -22.46 22.86 10.13
CA VAL A 106 -22.94 24.10 10.73
C VAL A 106 -24.45 24.16 10.52
N THR A 107 -25.21 24.16 11.61
CA THR A 107 -26.68 24.27 11.57
C THR A 107 -27.07 25.68 11.94
N ALA A 108 -27.75 26.40 11.03
CA ALA A 108 -28.34 27.69 11.35
C ALA A 108 -29.50 27.47 12.35
N ASN A 109 -29.50 28.21 13.44
CA ASN A 109 -30.58 28.14 14.41
C ASN A 109 -31.85 28.78 13.84
N ASN A 110 -33.00 28.14 14.06
CA ASN A 110 -34.27 28.73 13.72
C ASN A 110 -34.46 30.03 14.51
N ALA A 111 -34.81 31.10 13.80
CA ALA A 111 -35.14 32.37 14.40
C ALA A 111 -36.51 32.83 13.88
N SER A 112 -37.33 33.35 14.77
CA SER A 112 -38.65 33.93 14.44
C SER A 112 -38.73 35.36 14.96
N ARG A 113 -39.60 36.15 14.34
CA ARG A 113 -39.93 37.51 14.81
C ARG A 113 -41.41 37.80 14.63
N ALA A 114 -41.93 38.69 15.45
CA ALA A 114 -43.28 39.23 15.26
C ALA A 114 -43.33 40.19 14.05
N TYR A 115 -44.51 40.32 13.44
CA TYR A 115 -44.73 41.25 12.32
C TYR A 115 -44.42 42.70 12.74
N GLY A 116 -43.57 43.38 11.96
CA GLY A 116 -43.11 44.75 12.26
C GLY A 116 -41.93 44.87 13.22
N ALA A 117 -41.49 43.78 13.85
CA ALA A 117 -40.29 43.80 14.70
C ALA A 117 -39.00 43.71 13.88
N ALA A 118 -37.92 44.25 14.45
CA ALA A 118 -36.56 44.12 13.90
C ALA A 118 -36.11 42.65 13.84
N ASN A 119 -35.16 42.35 12.95
CA ASN A 119 -34.62 41.00 12.82
C ASN A 119 -33.91 40.56 14.12
N PRO A 120 -34.10 39.30 14.55
CA PRO A 120 -33.28 38.75 15.60
C PRO A 120 -31.85 38.56 15.10
N THR A 121 -30.90 38.49 16.04
CA THR A 121 -29.53 38.05 15.75
C THR A 121 -29.56 36.58 15.35
N PHE A 122 -29.14 36.29 14.11
CA PHE A 122 -29.02 34.91 13.65
C PHE A 122 -27.77 34.28 14.24
N THR A 123 -27.91 33.04 14.70
CA THR A 123 -26.82 32.24 15.27
C THR A 123 -26.76 30.88 14.57
N ALA A 124 -25.60 30.23 14.61
CA ALA A 124 -25.40 28.89 14.10
C ALA A 124 -24.54 28.10 15.09
N SER A 125 -24.70 26.77 15.10
CA SER A 125 -23.90 25.83 15.91
C SER A 125 -23.36 24.70 15.06
#